data_AF-A0A316L6R6-F1
#
_entry.id   AF-A0A316L6R6-F1
#
_cell.length_a   1.000
_cell.length_b   1.000
_cell.length_c   1.000
_cell.angle_alpha   90.00
_cell.angle_beta   90.00
_cell.angle_gamma   90.00
#
_symmetry.space_group_name_H-M   'P 1'
#
loop_
_entity.id
_entity.type
_entity.pdbx_description
1 polymer ?
#
loop_
_entity_poly.entity_id
_entity_poly.type
_entity_poly.pdbx_seq_one_letter_code
_entity_poly.pdbx_strand_id
1 'polypeptide(L)'
;MQDLFNKLFDFNDYRYFYHITGHGVGESIIENGLLMAEKEYYTTMVEITPDMITYPEKFLTDEKGFGAMERDEMVLIRVPKSMGYDFITPLSKGITDIFEDDKDASFVPSDFVLGYFDLDTLDFTPNDYTIEEIEDYHYEV
;
A
#
# COMPACT_ATOMS: atom_id res chain seq x y z
N MET A 1 -13.00 10.41 -7.30
CA MET A 1 -12.32 9.87 -6.10
C MET A 1 -13.21 8.94 -5.27
N GLN A 2 -14.42 9.34 -4.87
CA GLN A 2 -15.32 8.44 -4.10
C GLN A 2 -15.60 7.11 -4.80
N ASP A 3 -15.88 7.13 -6.11
CA ASP A 3 -16.12 5.90 -6.88
C ASP A 3 -14.89 5.00 -6.94
N LEU A 4 -13.68 5.58 -6.99
CA LEU A 4 -12.43 4.83 -6.94
C LEU A 4 -12.31 4.11 -5.59
N PHE A 5 -12.51 4.81 -4.48
CA PHE A 5 -12.44 4.21 -3.14
C PHE A 5 -13.48 3.10 -2.94
N ASN A 6 -14.71 3.28 -3.41
CA ASN A 6 -15.74 2.24 -3.34
C ASN A 6 -15.35 0.97 -4.13
N LYS A 7 -14.51 1.09 -5.17
CA LYS A 7 -13.99 -0.05 -5.94
C LYS A 7 -12.73 -0.65 -5.31
N LEU A 8 -11.85 0.18 -4.75
CA LEU A 8 -10.60 -0.29 -4.13
C LEU A 8 -10.84 -1.07 -2.84
N PHE A 9 -11.84 -0.67 -2.04
CA PHE A 9 -12.03 -1.16 -0.69
C PHE A 9 -13.25 -2.07 -0.54
N ASP A 10 -13.00 -3.38 -0.38
CA ASP A 10 -13.96 -4.37 0.11
C ASP A 10 -13.56 -4.86 1.51
N PHE A 11 -14.10 -4.19 2.52
CA PHE A 11 -13.83 -4.52 3.92
C PHE A 11 -14.53 -5.78 4.41
N ASN A 12 -15.30 -6.51 3.59
CA ASN A 12 -15.90 -7.78 4.02
C ASN A 12 -14.84 -8.88 4.10
N ASP A 13 -14.02 -8.99 3.05
CA ASP A 13 -13.06 -10.08 2.90
C ASP A 13 -11.60 -9.64 3.10
N TYR A 14 -11.32 -8.34 3.01
CA TYR A 14 -9.97 -7.80 3.10
C TYR A 14 -9.77 -6.85 4.29
N ARG A 15 -8.50 -6.75 4.71
CA ARG A 15 -7.95 -5.69 5.55
C ARG A 15 -7.07 -4.82 4.68
N TYR A 16 -7.09 -3.53 4.95
CA TYR A 16 -6.32 -2.57 4.18
C TYR A 16 -5.40 -1.78 5.10
N PHE A 17 -4.21 -1.49 4.61
CA PHE A 17 -3.24 -0.68 5.31
C PHE A 17 -2.69 0.38 4.37
N TYR A 18 -2.23 1.49 4.93
CA TYR A 18 -1.40 2.44 4.19
C TYR A 18 -0.02 2.60 4.82
N HIS A 19 0.94 2.96 3.99
CA HIS A 19 2.29 3.36 4.38
C HIS A 19 2.65 4.65 3.65
N ILE A 20 3.14 5.66 4.39
CA ILE A 20 3.65 6.90 3.79
C ILE A 20 5.12 6.73 3.48
N THR A 21 5.49 7.01 2.23
CA THR A 21 6.85 6.95 1.72
C THR A 21 7.23 8.25 1.03
N GLY A 22 8.52 8.47 0.78
CA GLY A 22 8.97 9.65 0.04
C GLY A 22 8.58 9.60 -1.43
N HIS A 23 8.60 10.77 -2.07
CA HIS A 23 8.32 10.93 -3.50
C HIS A 23 9.17 9.99 -4.39
N GLY A 24 8.53 9.32 -5.36
CA GLY A 24 9.17 8.45 -6.34
C GLY A 24 9.57 7.07 -5.81
N VAL A 25 9.06 6.66 -4.65
CA VAL A 25 9.40 5.36 -4.03
C VAL A 25 8.28 4.32 -4.26
N GLY A 26 7.05 4.77 -4.48
CA GLY A 26 5.87 3.93 -4.70
C GLY A 26 6.03 2.95 -5.87
N GLU A 27 6.62 3.38 -6.99
CA GLU A 27 6.90 2.51 -8.13
C GLU A 27 7.87 1.38 -7.76
N SER A 28 8.95 1.70 -7.03
CA SER A 28 9.89 0.69 -6.53
C SER A 28 9.22 -0.29 -5.56
N ILE A 29 8.24 0.17 -4.77
CA ILE A 29 7.50 -0.69 -3.83
C ILE A 29 6.49 -1.58 -4.57
N ILE A 30 5.87 -1.09 -5.65
CA ILE A 30 5.04 -1.93 -6.54
C ILE A 30 5.89 -3.07 -7.11
N GLU A 31 7.10 -2.77 -7.60
CA GLU A 31 7.96 -3.78 -8.24
C GLU A 31 8.58 -4.77 -7.25
N ASN A 32 9.03 -4.29 -6.08
CA ASN A 32 9.90 -5.07 -5.19
C ASN A 32 9.26 -5.43 -3.85
N GLY A 33 8.08 -4.87 -3.55
CA GLY A 33 7.45 -4.94 -2.23
C GLY A 33 7.97 -3.87 -1.26
N LEU A 34 7.34 -3.81 -0.09
CA LEU A 34 7.69 -2.85 0.95
C LEU A 34 8.65 -3.48 1.96
N LEU A 35 9.89 -3.00 1.99
CA LEU A 35 10.87 -3.40 3.00
C LEU A 35 10.52 -2.84 4.38
N MET A 36 10.66 -3.68 5.39
CA MET A 36 10.46 -3.34 6.80
C MET A 36 11.69 -3.76 7.60
N ALA A 37 12.22 -2.86 8.43
CA ALA A 37 13.43 -3.14 9.21
C ALA A 37 13.28 -4.37 10.14
N GLU A 38 12.07 -4.62 10.67
CA GLU A 38 11.73 -5.78 11.51
C GLU A 38 10.22 -6.07 11.37
N LYS A 39 9.81 -7.33 11.57
CA LYS A 39 8.39 -7.75 11.55
C LYS A 39 7.53 -7.01 12.57
N GLU A 40 8.14 -6.61 13.68
CA GLU A 40 7.49 -5.90 14.79
C GLU A 40 7.24 -4.42 14.47
N TYR A 41 7.90 -3.87 13.44
CA TYR A 41 7.62 -2.53 12.91
C TYR A 41 6.44 -2.50 11.93
N TYR A 42 5.47 -3.42 12.06
CA TYR A 42 4.13 -3.25 11.47
C TYR A 42 3.52 -1.87 11.81
N THR A 43 4.03 -1.23 12.85
CA THR A 43 3.73 0.14 13.27
C THR A 43 4.01 1.21 12.21
N THR A 44 4.79 0.92 11.17
CA THR A 44 4.97 1.84 10.03
C THR A 44 3.80 1.80 9.04
N MET A 45 2.91 0.82 9.17
CA MET A 45 1.67 0.71 8.42
C MET A 45 0.49 1.01 9.35
N VAL A 46 -0.50 1.73 8.82
CA VAL A 46 -1.72 2.06 9.55
C VAL A 46 -2.89 1.34 8.91
N GLU A 47 -3.67 0.62 9.72
CA GLU A 47 -4.87 -0.07 9.24
C GLU A 47 -5.95 0.96 8.88
N ILE A 48 -6.46 0.85 7.65
CA ILE A 48 -7.55 1.67 7.14
C ILE A 48 -8.86 1.09 7.65
N THR A 49 -9.66 1.93 8.29
CA THR A 49 -11.02 1.58 8.71
C THR A 49 -12.06 2.18 7.74
N PRO A 50 -13.26 1.60 7.65
CA PRO A 50 -14.33 2.16 6.80
C PRO A 50 -14.63 3.63 7.09
N ASP A 51 -14.58 4.02 8.37
CA ASP A 51 -14.88 5.39 8.79
C ASP A 51 -13.86 6.40 8.24
N MET A 52 -12.59 6.02 8.15
CA MET A 52 -11.51 6.87 7.64
C MET A 52 -11.74 7.26 6.19
N ILE A 53 -12.28 6.34 5.38
CA ILE A 53 -12.48 6.58 3.95
C ILE A 53 -13.85 7.16 3.59
N THR A 54 -14.66 7.53 4.58
CA THR A 54 -15.95 8.21 4.35
C THR A 54 -15.78 9.50 3.54
N TYR A 55 -14.61 10.14 3.68
CA TYR A 55 -14.22 11.34 2.94
C TYR A 55 -12.82 11.13 2.34
N PRO A 56 -12.69 10.52 1.14
CA PRO A 56 -11.41 10.12 0.55
C PRO A 56 -10.37 11.24 0.43
N GLU A 57 -10.78 12.43 -0.01
CA GLU A 57 -9.87 13.57 -0.11
C GLU A 57 -9.32 13.94 1.27
N LYS A 58 -10.19 13.97 2.28
CA LYS A 58 -9.79 14.25 3.66
C LYS A 58 -8.88 13.16 4.21
N PHE A 59 -9.14 11.90 3.89
CA PHE A 59 -8.26 10.79 4.24
C PHE A 59 -6.86 11.01 3.68
N LEU A 60 -6.73 11.33 2.39
CA LEU A 60 -5.43 11.57 1.75
C LEU A 60 -4.74 12.84 2.25
N THR A 61 -5.46 13.85 2.75
CA THR A 61 -4.87 15.09 3.27
C THR A 61 -4.55 15.08 4.75
N ASP A 62 -5.40 14.46 5.58
CA ASP A 62 -5.34 14.58 7.03
C ASP A 62 -4.60 13.40 7.67
N GLU A 63 -4.65 12.21 7.06
CA GLU A 63 -4.01 10.99 7.58
C GLU A 63 -2.53 10.87 7.17
N LYS A 64 -1.93 11.93 6.62
CA LYS A 64 -0.51 11.95 6.23
C LYS A 64 0.44 11.80 7.44
N GLY A 65 -0.03 12.04 8.66
CA GLY A 65 0.78 12.03 9.89
C GLY A 65 1.62 13.31 10.05
N PHE A 66 2.12 13.55 11.27
CA PHE A 66 2.96 14.73 11.56
C PHE A 66 4.33 14.57 10.89
N GLY A 67 4.54 15.27 9.76
CA GLY A 67 5.84 15.36 9.09
C GLY A 67 5.87 14.88 7.65
N ALA A 68 4.77 14.30 7.15
CA ALA A 68 4.65 14.00 5.73
C ALA A 68 4.62 15.28 4.89
N MET A 69 5.40 15.28 3.82
CA MET A 69 5.45 16.36 2.85
C MET A 69 4.31 16.23 1.84
N GLU A 70 3.93 17.33 1.20
CA GLU A 70 2.90 17.32 0.16
C GLU A 70 3.26 16.37 -1.00
N ARG A 71 4.55 16.12 -1.24
CA ARG A 71 5.07 15.27 -2.32
C ARG A 71 5.23 13.79 -1.96
N ASP A 72 4.95 13.43 -0.71
CA ASP A 72 5.05 12.04 -0.28
C ASP A 72 4.01 11.18 -0.99
N GLU A 73 4.23 9.88 -1.00
CA GLU A 73 3.33 8.91 -1.62
C GLU A 73 2.69 8.04 -0.55
N MET A 74 1.43 7.68 -0.72
CA MET A 74 0.71 6.76 0.15
C MET A 74 0.54 5.42 -0.55
N VAL A 75 1.31 4.42 -0.14
CA VAL A 75 1.20 3.05 -0.63
C VAL A 75 0.04 2.35 0.05
N LEU A 76 -0.82 1.71 -0.74
CA LEU A 76 -1.93 0.89 -0.25
C LEU A 76 -1.60 -0.59 -0.28
N ILE A 77 -1.94 -1.27 0.81
CA ILE A 77 -1.71 -2.70 1.01
C ILE A 77 -3.05 -3.37 1.28
N ARG A 78 -3.34 -4.45 0.57
CA ARG A 78 -4.56 -5.26 0.67
C ARG A 78 -4.21 -6.67 1.13
N VAL A 79 -4.82 -7.12 2.21
CA VAL A 79 -4.55 -8.43 2.82
C VAL A 79 -5.86 -9.21 3.01
N PRO A 80 -5.98 -10.45 2.52
CA PRO A 80 -7.12 -11.30 2.82
C PRO A 80 -7.23 -11.53 4.33
N LYS A 81 -8.42 -11.36 4.92
CA LYS A 81 -8.64 -11.59 6.36
C LYS A 81 -8.25 -12.99 6.82
N SER A 82 -8.38 -13.98 5.93
CA SER A 82 -7.99 -15.38 6.18
C SER A 82 -6.50 -15.56 6.47
N MET A 83 -5.65 -14.63 6.05
CA MET A 83 -4.19 -14.68 6.22
C MET A 83 -3.70 -14.02 7.51
N GLY A 84 -4.53 -13.23 8.19
CA GLY A 84 -4.14 -12.53 9.41
C GLY A 84 -2.94 -11.60 9.18
N TYR A 85 -1.81 -11.86 9.84
CA TYR A 85 -0.55 -11.11 9.70
C TYR A 85 0.57 -11.92 9.03
N ASP A 86 0.23 -13.05 8.40
CA ASP A 86 1.21 -13.94 7.78
C ASP A 86 1.71 -13.44 6.42
N PHE A 87 1.16 -12.32 5.92
CA PHE A 87 1.61 -11.64 4.71
C PHE A 87 2.99 -10.96 4.85
N ILE A 88 3.44 -10.69 6.08
CA ILE A 88 4.77 -10.15 6.35
C ILE A 88 5.79 -11.29 6.29
N THR A 89 6.63 -11.25 5.25
CA THR A 89 7.59 -12.32 4.94
C THR A 89 8.97 -11.95 5.46
N PRO A 90 9.62 -12.78 6.29
CA PRO A 90 11.02 -12.57 6.66
C PRO A 90 11.91 -12.62 5.42
N LEU A 91 12.85 -11.70 5.30
CA LEU A 91 13.76 -11.64 4.15
C LEU A 91 14.58 -12.94 4.00
N SER A 92 14.94 -13.57 5.11
CA SER A 92 15.58 -14.89 5.15
C SER A 92 14.80 -16.04 4.48
N LYS A 93 13.52 -15.82 4.15
CA LYS A 93 12.64 -16.78 3.44
C LYS A 93 12.26 -16.31 2.03
N GLY A 94 12.63 -15.08 1.64
CA GLY A 94 12.36 -14.51 0.31
C GLY A 94 13.40 -14.95 -0.74
N ILE A 95 13.03 -14.84 -2.02
CA ILE A 95 13.88 -15.20 -3.18
C ILE A 95 14.73 -14.00 -3.66
N THR A 96 14.66 -12.85 -2.99
CA THR A 96 15.21 -11.60 -3.51
C THR A 96 16.61 -11.30 -2.97
N ASP A 97 17.63 -11.44 -3.82
CA ASP A 97 19.02 -10.96 -3.64
C ASP A 97 19.12 -9.41 -3.49
N ILE A 98 18.00 -8.71 -3.35
CA ILE A 98 17.89 -7.25 -3.45
C ILE A 98 18.21 -6.57 -2.10
N PHE A 99 18.21 -7.34 -0.99
CA PHE A 99 18.33 -6.82 0.37
C PHE A 99 19.41 -7.55 1.19
N GLU A 100 20.52 -7.97 0.55
CA GLU A 100 21.58 -8.84 1.13
C GLU A 100 22.15 -8.39 2.49
N ASP A 101 22.03 -7.11 2.86
CA ASP A 101 22.61 -6.55 4.08
C ASP A 101 21.70 -6.62 5.33
N ASP A 102 20.40 -6.88 5.20
CA ASP A 102 19.43 -6.83 6.32
C ASP A 102 18.79 -8.19 6.64
N LYS A 103 19.57 -9.10 7.23
CA LYS A 103 19.13 -10.49 7.51
C LYS A 103 17.95 -10.65 8.47
N ASP A 104 17.66 -9.62 9.27
CA ASP A 104 16.54 -9.59 10.21
C ASP A 104 15.33 -8.77 9.68
N ALA A 105 15.46 -8.18 8.48
CA ALA A 105 14.36 -7.47 7.84
C ALA A 105 13.23 -8.41 7.44
N SER A 106 12.05 -7.82 7.33
CA SER A 106 10.88 -8.45 6.73
C SER A 106 10.37 -7.56 5.61
N PHE A 107 9.50 -8.08 4.77
CA PHE A 107 8.89 -7.27 3.73
C PHE A 107 7.45 -7.69 3.51
N VAL A 108 6.66 -6.76 2.96
CA VAL A 108 5.36 -7.05 2.38
C VAL A 108 5.59 -7.32 0.89
N PRO A 109 5.31 -8.54 0.40
CA PRO A 109 5.40 -8.85 -1.02
C PRO A 109 4.57 -7.90 -1.89
N SER A 110 5.04 -7.63 -3.11
CA SER A 110 4.36 -6.82 -4.13
C SER A 110 2.92 -7.27 -4.38
N ASP A 111 2.64 -8.58 -4.26
CA ASP A 111 1.31 -9.17 -4.45
C ASP A 111 0.24 -8.62 -3.48
N PHE A 112 0.67 -8.06 -2.34
CA PHE A 112 -0.22 -7.40 -1.39
C PHE A 112 -0.28 -5.88 -1.58
N VAL A 113 0.56 -5.30 -2.43
CA VAL A 113 0.58 -3.86 -2.72
C VAL A 113 -0.46 -3.58 -3.81
N LEU A 114 -1.51 -2.84 -3.49
CA LEU A 114 -2.59 -2.51 -4.43
C LEU A 114 -2.21 -1.39 -5.40
N GLY A 115 -1.28 -0.53 -4.99
CA GLY A 115 -0.87 0.67 -5.70
C GLY A 115 -0.46 1.78 -4.73
N TYR A 116 -0.30 2.99 -5.23
CA TYR A 116 -0.01 4.16 -4.38
C TYR A 116 -0.71 5.43 -4.89
N PHE A 117 -0.92 6.38 -3.99
CA PHE A 117 -1.36 7.74 -4.31
C PHE A 117 -0.17 8.69 -4.30
N ASP A 118 -0.06 9.55 -5.31
CA ASP A 118 0.73 10.78 -5.21
C ASP A 118 -0.05 11.78 -4.34
N LEU A 119 0.51 12.25 -3.23
CA LEU A 119 -0.24 13.10 -2.29
C LEU A 119 -0.25 14.59 -2.65
N ASP A 120 0.41 14.98 -3.74
CA ASP A 120 0.37 16.33 -4.34
C ASP A 120 -0.75 16.38 -5.39
N THR A 121 -0.80 15.41 -6.31
CA THR A 121 -1.83 15.36 -7.36
C THR A 121 -3.09 14.60 -6.98
N LEU A 122 -3.01 13.75 -5.95
CA LEU A 122 -4.04 12.80 -5.53
C LEU A 122 -4.37 11.73 -6.59
N ASP A 123 -3.49 11.55 -7.57
CA ASP A 123 -3.62 10.50 -8.58
C ASP A 123 -3.26 9.14 -7.99
N PHE A 124 -4.01 8.12 -8.38
CA PHE A 124 -3.76 6.74 -7.98
C PHE A 124 -3.03 6.00 -9.09
N THR A 125 -1.87 5.43 -8.76
CA THR A 125 -1.13 4.49 -9.62
C THR A 125 -1.43 3.07 -9.15
N PRO A 126 -2.19 2.27 -9.93
CA PRO A 126 -2.48 0.89 -9.58
C PRO A 126 -1.25 -0.02 -9.71
N ASN A 127 -1.22 -1.11 -8.94
CA ASN A 127 -0.32 -2.23 -9.18
C ASN A 127 -1.00 -3.27 -10.06
N ASP A 128 -0.74 -3.22 -11.37
CA ASP A 128 -1.37 -4.08 -12.38
C ASP A 128 -1.16 -5.58 -12.14
N TYR A 129 -0.11 -5.98 -11.39
CA TYR A 129 0.14 -7.39 -11.06
C TYR A 129 -0.83 -7.97 -10.01
N THR A 130 -1.58 -7.11 -9.31
CA THR A 130 -2.57 -7.52 -8.29
C THR A 130 -4.02 -7.40 -8.78
N ILE A 131 -4.16 -6.99 -10.04
CA ILE A 131 -5.38 -6.52 -10.68
C ILE A 131 -5.78 -7.53 -11.75
N GLU A 132 -6.37 -8.64 -11.35
CA GLU A 132 -7.26 -9.39 -12.27
C GLU A 132 -8.67 -8.73 -12.34
N GLU A 133 -8.92 -7.60 -11.65
CA GLU A 133 -10.28 -7.01 -11.52
C GLU A 133 -10.41 -5.46 -11.64
N ILE A 134 -9.43 -4.74 -12.20
CA ILE A 134 -9.54 -3.27 -12.49
C ILE A 134 -9.34 -2.99 -14.00
N GLU A 135 -9.48 -4.00 -14.86
CA GLU A 135 -9.44 -3.82 -16.32
C GLU A 135 -10.78 -3.33 -16.91
N ASP A 136 -11.37 -2.27 -16.35
CA ASP A 136 -12.57 -1.65 -16.98
C ASP A 136 -12.52 -0.12 -17.04
N TYR A 137 -11.38 0.51 -16.75
CA TYR A 137 -11.21 1.96 -16.87
C TYR A 137 -9.87 2.35 -17.50
N HIS A 138 -9.69 2.00 -18.77
CA HIS A 138 -8.83 2.78 -19.67
C HIS A 138 -9.72 3.59 -20.62
N TYR A 139 -9.91 4.86 -20.25
CA TYR A 139 -10.16 6.03 -21.10
C TYR A 139 -10.99 5.84 -22.39
N GLU A 140 -12.29 6.15 -22.34
CA GLU A 140 -12.91 6.90 -23.44
C GLU A 140 -12.71 8.40 -23.15
N VAL A 141 -11.91 9.07 -23.99
CA VAL A 141 -11.88 10.53 -24.15
C VAL A 141 -12.29 10.86 -25.58
#